data_AF-A0A3P3PXB8-F1
#
_entry.id   AF-A0A3P3PXB8-F1
#
_cell.length_a   1.000
_cell.length_b   1.000
_cell.length_c   1.000
_cell.angle_alpha   90.00
_cell.angle_beta   90.00
_cell.angle_gamma   90.00
#
_symmetry.space_group_name_H-M   'P 1'
#
loop_
_entity.id
_entity.type
_entity.pdbx_description
1 polymer ?
#
loop_
_entity_poly.entity_id
_entity_poly.type
_entity_poly.pdbx_seq_one_letter_code
_entity_poly.pdbx_strand_id
1 'polypeptide(L)'
;MKKDKNSKATQQVKQVTEHSEKQAALESALTQIEKAYGKGSVMKLGDGNIHMNVETIPTGSLGLDIALGVGGIPKGRIIEVYGPESSGKTTVALHMVAEAQKLGGIAAFIDAEHALDPAYAERIGVNINELYVSQPDNGEQALEITETMVRSGAIDIIIVDSVAALVPKGEIEGDMGDSHMGLQARLMSQGLRKLTGIVSKSNCIVIFINQLRDKIGVMFGSPETTTGGRALKFYASVRLDVRKVEQIKQGGELIGTKTRIKVVKNKVAPPFKEAEFDIMYGLGISKAGEILDLGVASDVIEKGGAWYSYEGNKIGQGRENAKKFLLDNPDICEKVEAQIREKFKLASENGEKLIEYDPIDGEEDEEFDGSPIEEENANGVVLEEED
;
A
#
# COMPACT_ATOMS: atom_id res chain seq x y z
N MET A 1 -41.04 -18.76 -51.11
CA MET A 1 -40.65 -19.17 -49.74
C MET A 1 -39.54 -20.24 -49.64
N LYS A 2 -39.03 -20.86 -50.73
CA LYS A 2 -37.92 -21.85 -50.66
C LYS A 2 -36.50 -21.29 -50.94
N LYS A 3 -36.34 -20.08 -51.50
CA LYS A 3 -35.02 -19.48 -51.77
C LYS A 3 -34.39 -18.77 -50.56
N ASP A 4 -35.18 -18.16 -49.67
CA ASP A 4 -34.65 -17.41 -48.52
C ASP A 4 -34.20 -18.27 -47.32
N LYS A 5 -34.66 -19.53 -47.22
CA LYS A 5 -34.16 -20.46 -46.19
C LYS A 5 -32.76 -20.99 -46.50
N ASN A 6 -32.39 -21.06 -47.78
CA ASN A 6 -31.11 -21.65 -48.21
C ASN A 6 -29.95 -20.65 -48.05
N SER A 7 -30.18 -19.34 -48.19
CA SER A 7 -29.15 -18.31 -47.99
C SER A 7 -28.76 -18.13 -46.53
N LYS A 8 -29.72 -18.17 -45.60
CA LYS A 8 -29.48 -18.12 -44.16
C LYS A 8 -28.75 -19.35 -43.64
N ALA A 9 -29.10 -20.54 -44.12
CA ALA A 9 -28.39 -21.78 -43.79
C ALA A 9 -26.94 -21.75 -44.32
N THR A 10 -26.72 -21.24 -45.53
CA THR A 10 -25.37 -21.14 -46.12
C THR A 10 -24.51 -20.09 -45.41
N GLN A 11 -25.10 -18.96 -44.96
CA GLN A 11 -24.42 -17.96 -44.14
C GLN A 11 -24.11 -18.46 -42.72
N GLN A 12 -25.03 -19.19 -42.09
CA GLN A 12 -24.78 -19.83 -40.79
C GLN A 12 -23.67 -20.88 -40.89
N VAL A 13 -23.68 -21.71 -41.93
CA VAL A 13 -22.62 -22.70 -42.14
C VAL A 13 -21.27 -22.01 -42.34
N LYS A 14 -21.19 -20.95 -43.16
CA LYS A 14 -19.96 -20.16 -43.37
C LYS A 14 -19.43 -19.49 -42.09
N GLN A 15 -20.30 -18.91 -41.28
CA GLN A 15 -19.91 -18.29 -40.00
C GLN A 15 -19.40 -19.34 -39.00
N VAL A 16 -20.00 -20.53 -38.98
CA VAL A 16 -19.57 -21.63 -38.10
C VAL A 16 -18.21 -22.19 -38.55
N THR A 17 -17.95 -22.33 -39.85
CA THR A 17 -16.63 -22.74 -40.35
C THR A 17 -15.55 -21.68 -40.10
N GLU A 18 -15.83 -20.40 -40.34
CA GLU A 18 -14.85 -19.32 -40.06
C GLU A 18 -14.53 -19.20 -38.56
N HIS A 19 -15.51 -19.43 -37.68
CA HIS A 19 -15.27 -19.46 -36.24
C HIS A 19 -14.39 -20.65 -35.83
N SER A 20 -14.62 -21.81 -36.43
CA SER A 20 -13.83 -23.03 -36.21
C SER A 20 -12.38 -22.88 -36.69
N GLU A 21 -12.16 -22.28 -37.87
CA GLU A 21 -10.82 -22.02 -38.41
C GLU A 21 -10.04 -21.00 -37.54
N LYS A 22 -10.72 -19.95 -37.04
CA LYS A 22 -10.13 -18.99 -36.11
C LYS A 22 -9.77 -19.64 -34.76
N GLN A 23 -10.60 -20.55 -34.25
CA GLN A 23 -10.30 -21.30 -33.03
C GLN A 23 -9.10 -22.23 -33.21
N ALA A 24 -9.03 -22.98 -34.32
CA ALA A 24 -7.90 -23.85 -34.60
C ALA A 24 -6.57 -23.06 -34.76
N ALA A 25 -6.62 -21.90 -35.42
CA ALA A 25 -5.45 -21.01 -35.55
C ALA A 25 -5.02 -20.46 -34.18
N LEU A 26 -5.98 -20.10 -33.32
CA LEU A 26 -5.73 -19.64 -31.96
C LEU A 26 -5.11 -20.75 -31.10
N GLU A 27 -5.64 -21.96 -31.12
CA GLU A 27 -5.11 -23.11 -30.37
C GLU A 27 -3.68 -23.47 -30.79
N SER A 28 -3.41 -23.43 -32.09
CA SER A 28 -2.05 -23.62 -32.63
C SER A 28 -1.09 -22.53 -32.14
N ALA A 29 -1.51 -21.27 -32.17
CA ALA A 29 -0.72 -20.15 -31.65
C ALA A 29 -0.48 -20.28 -30.13
N LEU A 30 -1.49 -20.63 -29.35
CA LEU A 30 -1.38 -20.87 -27.91
C LEU A 30 -0.38 -22.00 -27.61
N THR A 31 -0.46 -23.11 -28.34
CA THR A 31 0.45 -24.25 -28.21
C THR A 31 1.90 -23.86 -28.55
N GLN A 32 2.10 -23.06 -29.59
CA GLN A 32 3.42 -22.55 -29.96
C GLN A 32 3.99 -21.65 -28.86
N ILE A 33 3.15 -20.78 -28.30
CA ILE A 33 3.54 -19.89 -27.21
C ILE A 33 3.91 -20.69 -25.96
N GLU A 34 3.11 -21.67 -25.53
CA GLU A 34 3.45 -22.51 -24.37
C GLU A 34 4.71 -23.35 -24.60
N LYS A 35 4.95 -23.83 -25.82
CA LYS A 35 6.16 -24.57 -26.16
C LYS A 35 7.41 -23.69 -26.13
N ALA A 36 7.29 -22.44 -26.56
CA ALA A 36 8.41 -21.48 -26.60
C ALA A 36 8.71 -20.86 -25.22
N TYR A 37 7.68 -20.59 -24.41
CA TYR A 37 7.79 -19.77 -23.20
C TYR A 37 7.38 -20.49 -21.90
N GLY A 38 6.99 -21.77 -21.99
CA GLY A 38 6.60 -22.61 -20.85
C GLY A 38 5.09 -22.66 -20.61
N LYS A 39 4.64 -23.67 -19.87
CA LYS A 39 3.23 -23.81 -19.48
C LYS A 39 2.76 -22.58 -18.70
N GLY A 40 1.57 -22.07 -19.02
CA GLY A 40 1.00 -20.89 -18.38
C GLY A 40 1.55 -19.55 -18.88
N SER A 41 2.28 -19.52 -20.00
CA SER A 41 2.70 -18.27 -20.65
C SER A 41 1.53 -17.48 -21.24
N VAL A 42 0.46 -18.16 -21.65
CA VAL A 42 -0.81 -17.57 -22.09
C VAL A 42 -1.95 -18.44 -21.60
N MET A 43 -2.96 -17.83 -20.98
CA MET A 43 -4.14 -18.50 -20.44
C MET A 43 -5.36 -17.60 -20.61
N LYS A 44 -6.56 -18.18 -20.69
CA LYS A 44 -7.78 -17.36 -20.61
C LYS A 44 -7.94 -16.89 -19.18
N LEU A 45 -8.26 -15.63 -19.00
CA LEU A 45 -8.39 -14.99 -17.68
C LEU A 45 -9.42 -15.70 -16.78
N GLY A 46 -10.42 -16.37 -17.37
CA GLY A 46 -11.46 -17.12 -16.65
C GLY A 46 -11.29 -18.65 -16.58
N ASP A 47 -10.33 -19.27 -17.28
CA ASP A 47 -10.18 -20.74 -17.36
C ASP A 47 -9.25 -21.33 -16.27
N GLY A 48 -9.12 -20.66 -15.13
CA GLY A 48 -8.41 -21.23 -13.99
C GLY A 48 -8.78 -20.57 -12.69
N ASN A 49 -8.64 -21.31 -11.59
CA ASN A 49 -8.47 -20.82 -10.22
C ASN A 49 -7.20 -19.93 -10.08
N ILE A 50 -6.94 -19.06 -11.05
CA ILE A 50 -5.86 -18.08 -11.04
C ILE A 50 -6.31 -17.00 -10.06
N HIS A 51 -6.15 -17.28 -8.77
CA HIS A 51 -6.09 -16.32 -7.67
C HIS A 51 -6.80 -14.98 -7.93
N MET A 52 -8.12 -15.00 -8.22
CA MET A 52 -8.91 -13.75 -8.18
C MET A 52 -9.00 -13.23 -6.73
N ASN A 53 -8.71 -14.09 -5.75
CA ASN A 53 -8.28 -13.64 -4.43
C ASN A 53 -6.77 -13.40 -4.46
N VAL A 54 -6.40 -12.13 -4.57
CA VAL A 54 -5.04 -11.68 -4.31
C VAL A 54 -4.68 -12.07 -2.88
N GLU A 55 -3.69 -12.95 -2.71
CA GLU A 55 -3.20 -13.29 -1.36
C GLU A 55 -2.57 -12.05 -0.72
N THR A 56 -2.83 -11.86 0.57
CA THR A 56 -2.38 -10.69 1.32
C THR A 56 -1.68 -11.08 2.62
N ILE A 57 -0.83 -10.18 3.11
CA ILE A 57 -0.28 -10.22 4.48
C ILE A 57 -0.93 -9.07 5.26
N PRO A 58 -1.46 -9.30 6.48
CA PRO A 58 -2.00 -8.23 7.32
C PRO A 58 -0.96 -7.13 7.58
N THR A 59 -1.42 -5.90 7.72
CA THR A 59 -0.51 -4.75 7.90
C THR A 59 -0.11 -4.50 9.34
N GLY A 60 -0.77 -5.16 10.29
CA GLY A 60 -0.69 -4.86 11.72
C GLY A 60 -1.62 -3.71 12.16
N SER A 61 -2.32 -3.08 11.22
CA SER A 61 -3.39 -2.10 11.46
C SER A 61 -4.69 -2.59 10.82
N LEU A 62 -5.74 -2.72 11.63
CA LEU A 62 -7.05 -3.21 11.17
C LEU A 62 -7.69 -2.22 10.19
N GLY A 63 -7.60 -0.93 10.48
CA GLY A 63 -8.09 0.15 9.64
C GLY A 63 -7.37 0.19 8.30
N LEU A 64 -6.05 -0.01 8.28
CA LEU A 64 -5.30 -0.07 7.03
C LEU A 64 -5.65 -1.32 6.20
N ASP A 65 -5.85 -2.47 6.84
CA ASP A 65 -6.32 -3.69 6.16
C ASP A 65 -7.68 -3.47 5.47
N ILE A 66 -8.59 -2.75 6.14
CA ILE A 66 -9.91 -2.37 5.61
C ILE A 66 -9.76 -1.34 4.47
N ALA A 67 -8.94 -0.31 4.66
CA ALA A 67 -8.69 0.72 3.65
C ALA A 67 -8.05 0.14 2.38
N LEU A 68 -7.21 -0.90 2.51
CA LEU A 68 -6.66 -1.62 1.36
C LEU A 68 -7.72 -2.43 0.60
N GLY A 69 -8.86 -2.76 1.21
CA GLY A 69 -10.00 -3.44 0.60
C GLY A 69 -9.81 -4.93 0.32
N VAL A 70 -8.58 -5.43 0.39
CA VAL A 70 -8.21 -6.85 0.23
C VAL A 70 -7.73 -7.48 1.55
N GLY A 71 -7.84 -6.76 2.67
CA GLY A 71 -7.52 -7.26 4.00
C GLY A 71 -6.02 -7.29 4.34
N GLY A 72 -5.17 -6.61 3.56
CA GLY A 72 -3.74 -6.53 3.80
C GLY A 72 -2.93 -6.10 2.57
N ILE A 73 -1.60 -6.15 2.66
CA ILE A 73 -0.70 -5.86 1.54
C ILE A 73 -0.62 -7.06 0.58
N PRO A 74 -0.74 -6.86 -0.74
CA PRO A 74 -0.82 -7.95 -1.72
C PRO A 74 0.53 -8.62 -1.98
N LYS A 75 0.57 -9.96 -1.91
CA LYS A 75 1.72 -10.81 -2.26
C LYS A 75 2.13 -10.64 -3.73
N GLY A 76 3.42 -10.82 -3.99
CA GLY A 76 3.99 -10.72 -5.34
C GLY A 76 3.94 -9.30 -5.94
N ARG A 77 3.86 -8.26 -5.10
CA ARG A 77 3.75 -6.86 -5.54
C ARG A 77 4.82 -5.97 -4.90
N ILE A 78 5.13 -4.89 -5.62
CA ILE A 78 5.91 -3.76 -5.12
C ILE A 78 4.97 -2.78 -4.43
N ILE A 79 5.33 -2.33 -3.23
CA ILE A 79 4.61 -1.38 -2.39
C ILE A 79 5.52 -0.19 -2.13
N GLU A 80 4.98 1.03 -2.14
CA GLU A 80 5.71 2.23 -1.70
C GLU A 80 5.06 2.81 -0.45
N VAL A 81 5.84 3.02 0.60
CA VAL A 81 5.43 3.71 1.83
C VAL A 81 6.21 5.01 1.90
N TYR A 82 5.55 6.15 1.79
CA TYR A 82 6.21 7.45 1.75
C TYR A 82 5.52 8.47 2.65
N GLY A 83 6.21 9.57 2.94
CA GLY A 83 5.70 10.60 3.83
C GLY A 83 6.83 11.40 4.50
N PRO A 84 6.47 12.41 5.31
CA PRO A 84 7.44 13.25 6.02
C PRO A 84 8.34 12.45 6.96
N GLU A 85 9.44 13.07 7.40
CA GLU A 85 10.27 12.51 8.46
C GLU A 85 9.46 12.26 9.73
N SER A 86 9.80 11.20 10.47
CA SER A 86 9.12 10.83 11.72
C SER A 86 7.59 10.64 11.59
N SER A 87 7.07 10.37 10.40
CA SER A 87 5.63 10.11 10.20
C SER A 87 5.19 8.68 10.56
N GLY A 88 6.14 7.77 10.77
CA GLY A 88 5.89 6.37 11.13
C GLY A 88 6.09 5.36 10.00
N LYS A 89 6.68 5.75 8.86
CA LYS A 89 6.93 4.87 7.70
C LYS A 89 7.59 3.54 8.06
N THR A 90 8.75 3.60 8.74
CA THR A 90 9.50 2.41 9.15
C THR A 90 8.73 1.58 10.18
N THR A 91 8.02 2.21 11.13
CA THR A 91 7.14 1.51 12.07
C THR A 91 6.06 0.72 11.33
N VAL A 92 5.36 1.34 10.37
CA VAL A 92 4.30 0.68 9.59
C VAL A 92 4.87 -0.50 8.79
N ALA A 93 6.01 -0.32 8.14
CA ALA A 93 6.67 -1.38 7.39
C ALA A 93 7.11 -2.54 8.30
N LEU A 94 7.67 -2.24 9.48
CA LEU A 94 8.08 -3.28 10.43
C LEU A 94 6.89 -4.04 11.04
N HIS A 95 5.72 -3.40 11.21
CA HIS A 95 4.50 -4.12 11.58
C HIS A 95 4.07 -5.12 10.51
N MET A 96 4.18 -4.76 9.22
CA MET A 96 3.93 -5.70 8.11
C MET A 96 4.90 -6.89 8.14
N VAL A 97 6.17 -6.65 8.52
CA VAL A 97 7.17 -7.72 8.73
C VAL A 97 6.81 -8.61 9.92
N ALA A 98 6.41 -8.02 11.05
CA ALA A 98 5.98 -8.77 12.23
C ALA A 98 4.78 -9.69 11.91
N GLU A 99 3.79 -9.20 11.16
CA GLU A 99 2.65 -10.02 10.69
C GLU A 99 3.08 -11.12 9.71
N ALA A 100 4.01 -10.83 8.78
CA ALA A 100 4.55 -11.86 7.90
C ALA A 100 5.25 -12.98 8.68
N GLN A 101 6.06 -12.64 9.68
CA GLN A 101 6.76 -13.61 10.52
C GLN A 101 5.80 -14.42 11.41
N LYS A 102 4.72 -13.80 11.93
CA LYS A 102 3.67 -14.52 12.67
C LYS A 102 2.97 -15.58 11.81
N LEU A 103 2.88 -15.34 10.51
CA LEU A 103 2.36 -16.31 9.53
C LEU A 103 3.39 -17.37 9.11
N GLY A 104 4.57 -17.38 9.73
CA GLY A 104 5.67 -18.30 9.42
C GLY A 104 6.48 -17.91 8.18
N GLY A 105 6.28 -16.69 7.66
CA GLY A 105 7.01 -16.19 6.49
C GLY A 105 8.40 -15.67 6.84
N ILE A 106 9.27 -15.62 5.83
CA ILE A 106 10.64 -15.12 5.97
C ILE A 106 10.70 -13.65 5.57
N ALA A 107 11.38 -12.83 6.37
CA ALA A 107 11.50 -11.39 6.16
C ALA A 107 12.96 -10.95 5.99
N ALA A 108 13.17 -9.92 5.15
CA ALA A 108 14.45 -9.25 5.03
C ALA A 108 14.32 -7.71 5.07
N PHE A 109 15.39 -7.05 5.48
CA PHE A 109 15.49 -5.60 5.60
C PHE A 109 16.80 -5.13 4.96
N ILE A 110 16.68 -4.29 3.93
CA ILE A 110 17.80 -3.61 3.27
C ILE A 110 17.90 -2.21 3.88
N ASP A 111 18.81 -2.06 4.83
CA ASP A 111 19.04 -0.86 5.62
C ASP A 111 20.09 0.02 4.94
N ALA A 112 19.65 0.79 3.94
CA ALA A 112 20.47 1.78 3.26
C ALA A 112 20.60 3.08 4.08
N GLU A 113 19.68 3.37 5.01
CA GLU A 113 19.78 4.53 5.92
C GLU A 113 20.68 4.26 7.14
N HIS A 114 21.10 3.02 7.38
CA HIS A 114 21.86 2.60 8.57
C HIS A 114 21.18 3.01 9.90
N ALA A 115 19.84 2.94 9.94
CA ALA A 115 19.02 3.55 10.98
C ALA A 115 18.07 2.55 11.69
N LEU A 116 18.13 1.26 11.35
CA LEU A 116 17.30 0.25 12.00
C LEU A 116 17.68 0.08 13.48
N ASP A 117 16.71 0.25 14.39
CA ASP A 117 16.84 -0.07 15.82
C ASP A 117 16.27 -1.48 16.10
N PRO A 118 17.12 -2.48 16.38
CA PRO A 118 16.67 -3.84 16.66
C PRO A 118 15.81 -3.95 17.92
N ALA A 119 16.10 -3.14 18.95
CA ALA A 119 15.37 -3.18 20.21
C ALA A 119 13.95 -2.62 20.03
N TYR A 120 13.78 -1.59 19.21
CA TYR A 120 12.46 -1.11 18.84
C TYR A 120 11.70 -2.13 17.98
N ALA A 121 12.36 -2.71 16.96
CA ALA A 121 11.76 -3.72 16.10
C ALA A 121 11.27 -4.96 16.89
N GLU A 122 12.03 -5.42 17.90
CA GLU A 122 11.62 -6.52 18.77
C GLU A 122 10.35 -6.18 19.57
N ARG A 123 10.27 -4.97 20.14
CA ARG A 123 9.11 -4.53 20.93
C ARG A 123 7.81 -4.47 20.12
N ILE A 124 7.88 -4.16 18.83
CA ILE A 124 6.72 -4.15 17.93
C ILE A 124 6.38 -5.54 17.37
N GLY A 125 7.12 -6.57 17.78
CA GLY A 125 6.83 -7.98 17.49
C GLY A 125 7.60 -8.59 16.33
N VAL A 126 8.66 -7.92 15.84
CA VAL A 126 9.56 -8.52 14.84
C VAL A 126 10.47 -9.53 15.53
N ASN A 127 10.53 -10.75 14.99
CA ASN A 127 11.51 -11.74 15.41
C ASN A 127 12.88 -11.39 14.81
N ILE A 128 13.71 -10.72 15.60
CA ILE A 128 15.04 -10.24 15.20
C ILE A 128 15.99 -11.38 14.83
N ASN A 129 15.88 -12.53 15.48
CA ASN A 129 16.75 -13.68 15.22
C ASN A 129 16.53 -14.28 13.82
N GLU A 130 15.34 -14.08 13.25
CA GLU A 130 14.93 -14.59 11.95
C GLU A 130 14.72 -13.46 10.92
N LEU A 131 15.21 -12.25 11.21
CA LEU A 131 15.18 -11.12 10.27
C LEU A 131 16.53 -11.03 9.54
N TYR A 132 16.51 -11.21 8.22
CA TYR A 132 17.72 -11.04 7.40
C TYR A 132 17.98 -9.56 7.17
N VAL A 133 19.12 -9.04 7.62
CA VAL A 133 19.48 -7.62 7.42
C VAL A 133 20.67 -7.50 6.47
N SER A 134 20.61 -6.53 5.56
CA SER A 134 21.71 -6.14 4.70
C SER A 134 21.93 -4.64 4.77
N GLN A 135 23.18 -4.23 4.92
CA GLN A 135 23.60 -2.83 4.93
C GLN A 135 24.49 -2.59 3.70
N PRO A 136 23.91 -2.16 2.57
CA PRO A 136 24.65 -2.01 1.32
C PRO A 136 25.48 -0.72 1.28
N ASP A 137 26.59 -0.75 0.55
CA ASP A 137 27.50 0.37 0.31
C ASP A 137 26.95 1.36 -0.73
N ASN A 138 26.08 0.92 -1.64
CA ASN A 138 25.52 1.74 -2.72
C ASN A 138 24.17 1.21 -3.22
N GLY A 139 23.47 2.04 -4.00
CA GLY A 139 22.14 1.75 -4.51
C GLY A 139 22.09 0.57 -5.50
N GLU A 140 23.12 0.38 -6.34
CA GLU A 140 23.21 -0.78 -7.23
C GLU A 140 23.25 -2.08 -6.42
N GLN A 141 24.15 -2.15 -5.43
CA GLN A 141 24.31 -3.32 -4.56
C GLN A 141 23.02 -3.61 -3.78
N ALA A 142 22.36 -2.58 -3.24
CA ALA A 142 21.08 -2.73 -2.55
C ALA A 142 20.00 -3.40 -3.42
N LEU A 143 19.86 -2.95 -4.67
CA LEU A 143 18.89 -3.49 -5.62
C LEU A 143 19.26 -4.89 -6.12
N GLU A 144 20.56 -5.19 -6.27
CA GLU A 144 21.05 -6.52 -6.63
C GLU A 144 20.86 -7.55 -5.51
N ILE A 145 21.08 -7.16 -4.25
CA ILE A 145 20.78 -7.99 -3.08
C ILE A 145 19.28 -8.25 -3.01
N THR A 146 18.46 -7.21 -3.16
CA THR A 146 16.99 -7.34 -3.22
C THR A 146 16.56 -8.30 -4.33
N GLU A 147 17.11 -8.16 -5.54
CA GLU A 147 16.81 -9.04 -6.67
C GLU A 147 17.18 -10.50 -6.37
N THR A 148 18.34 -10.73 -5.77
CA THR A 148 18.84 -12.07 -5.43
C THR A 148 17.95 -12.73 -4.38
N MET A 149 17.58 -11.98 -3.34
CA MET A 149 16.67 -12.41 -2.28
C MET A 149 15.28 -12.78 -2.83
N VAL A 150 14.68 -11.95 -3.67
CA VAL A 150 13.39 -12.25 -4.34
C VAL A 150 13.51 -13.50 -5.23
N ARG A 151 14.61 -13.61 -5.99
CA ARG A 151 14.83 -14.73 -6.93
C ARG A 151 15.00 -16.07 -6.22
N SER A 152 15.43 -16.08 -4.96
CA SER A 152 15.54 -17.30 -4.15
C SER A 152 14.19 -18.01 -3.99
N GLY A 153 13.07 -17.25 -4.04
CA GLY A 153 11.72 -17.76 -3.79
C GLY A 153 11.46 -18.12 -2.33
N ALA A 154 12.41 -17.85 -1.42
CA ALA A 154 12.29 -18.20 0.00
C ALA A 154 11.77 -17.04 0.87
N ILE A 155 11.87 -15.79 0.41
CA ILE A 155 11.51 -14.61 1.20
C ILE A 155 10.09 -14.15 0.86
N ASP A 156 9.26 -13.94 1.88
CA ASP A 156 7.87 -13.48 1.74
C ASP A 156 7.77 -11.95 1.71
N ILE A 157 8.63 -11.24 2.43
CA ILE A 157 8.60 -9.78 2.54
C ILE A 157 10.00 -9.18 2.64
N ILE A 158 10.26 -8.11 1.87
CA ILE A 158 11.52 -7.36 1.90
C ILE A 158 11.20 -5.88 2.06
N ILE A 159 11.84 -5.21 3.02
CA ILE A 159 11.85 -3.75 3.14
C ILE A 159 13.14 -3.20 2.54
N VAL A 160 13.05 -2.12 1.77
CA VAL A 160 14.18 -1.30 1.34
C VAL A 160 14.03 0.08 1.97
N ASP A 161 14.84 0.38 2.99
CA ASP A 161 14.81 1.63 3.76
C ASP A 161 16.11 2.42 3.55
N SER A 162 16.13 3.49 2.76
CA SER A 162 15.05 4.06 1.94
C SER A 162 15.53 4.35 0.53
N VAL A 163 14.59 4.60 -0.38
CA VAL A 163 14.89 4.99 -1.77
C VAL A 163 15.81 6.21 -1.83
N ALA A 164 15.66 7.15 -0.89
CA ALA A 164 16.49 8.36 -0.86
C ALA A 164 17.96 8.03 -0.61
N ALA A 165 18.24 6.97 0.16
CA ALA A 165 19.58 6.48 0.48
C ALA A 165 20.17 5.52 -0.56
N LEU A 166 19.43 5.18 -1.63
CA LEU A 166 19.96 4.40 -2.75
C LEU A 166 20.82 5.27 -3.65
N VAL A 167 21.98 5.69 -3.13
CA VAL A 167 22.94 6.55 -3.83
C VAL A 167 23.74 5.71 -4.84
N PRO A 168 23.75 6.07 -6.13
CA PRO A 168 24.51 5.33 -7.13
C PRO A 168 26.01 5.35 -6.84
N LYS A 169 26.70 4.25 -7.15
CA LYS A 169 28.15 4.12 -6.94
C LYS A 169 28.96 5.27 -7.54
N GLY A 170 28.62 5.71 -8.74
CA GLY A 170 29.32 6.83 -9.41
C GLY A 170 29.17 8.17 -8.68
N GLU A 171 28.08 8.37 -7.94
CA GLU A 171 27.88 9.57 -7.12
C GLU A 171 28.69 9.50 -5.81
N ILE A 172 28.86 8.30 -5.24
CA ILE A 172 29.67 8.08 -4.03
C ILE A 172 31.18 8.25 -4.33
N GLU A 173 31.62 7.77 -5.49
CA GLU A 173 33.04 7.87 -5.91
C GLU A 173 33.40 9.24 -6.50
N GLY A 174 32.40 10.08 -6.83
CA GLY A 174 32.59 11.42 -7.38
C GLY A 174 32.94 12.46 -6.31
N ASP A 175 33.40 13.63 -6.76
CA ASP A 175 33.71 14.73 -5.85
C ASP A 175 32.44 15.51 -5.46
N MET A 176 32.45 16.10 -4.25
CA MET A 176 31.35 16.93 -3.80
C MET A 176 31.16 18.15 -4.73
N GLY A 177 30.01 18.24 -5.38
CA GLY A 177 29.69 19.28 -6.36
C GLY A 177 29.65 18.78 -7.80
N ASP A 178 30.04 17.53 -8.05
CA ASP A 178 29.88 16.90 -9.37
C ASP A 178 28.41 16.72 -9.74
N SER A 179 28.09 17.06 -10.98
CA SER A 179 26.71 17.01 -11.48
C SER A 179 26.34 15.59 -11.95
N HIS A 180 25.60 14.87 -11.11
CA HIS A 180 25.07 13.53 -11.38
C HIS A 180 23.57 13.55 -11.71
N MET A 181 23.15 14.43 -12.63
CA MET A 181 21.72 14.65 -12.91
C MET A 181 20.98 13.36 -13.30
N GLY A 182 20.03 12.98 -12.44
CA GLY A 182 19.10 11.88 -12.70
C GLY A 182 19.70 10.47 -12.62
N LEU A 183 20.91 10.31 -12.07
CA LEU A 183 21.57 9.01 -11.96
C LEU A 183 20.74 8.02 -11.12
N GLN A 184 20.27 8.46 -9.95
CA GLN A 184 19.39 7.67 -9.07
C GLN A 184 18.06 7.29 -9.77
N ALA A 185 17.46 8.20 -10.54
CA ALA A 185 16.21 7.90 -11.26
C ALA A 185 16.40 6.83 -12.35
N ARG A 186 17.56 6.82 -13.01
CA ARG A 186 17.93 5.79 -13.99
C ARG A 186 18.19 4.44 -13.33
N LEU A 187 18.92 4.44 -12.21
CA LEU A 187 19.16 3.27 -11.37
C LEU A 187 17.83 2.61 -10.96
N MET A 188 16.94 3.39 -10.35
CA MET A 188 15.61 2.91 -9.94
C MET A 188 14.80 2.36 -11.12
N SER A 189 14.82 3.05 -12.26
CA SER A 189 14.10 2.60 -13.47
C SER A 189 14.63 1.26 -13.98
N GLN A 190 15.94 1.03 -13.94
CA GLN A 190 16.56 -0.22 -14.36
C GLN A 190 16.31 -1.34 -13.35
N GLY A 191 16.51 -1.07 -12.06
CA GLY A 191 16.29 -2.04 -10.98
C GLY A 191 14.83 -2.51 -10.92
N LEU A 192 13.88 -1.58 -10.89
CA LEU A 192 12.44 -1.93 -10.82
C LEU A 192 11.96 -2.72 -12.04
N ARG A 193 12.52 -2.46 -13.23
CA ARG A 193 12.20 -3.22 -14.44
C ARG A 193 12.60 -4.69 -14.30
N LYS A 194 13.74 -4.98 -13.67
CA LYS A 194 14.18 -6.35 -13.39
C LYS A 194 13.35 -6.97 -12.25
N LEU A 195 13.16 -6.22 -11.16
CA LEU A 195 12.47 -6.68 -9.95
C LEU A 195 11.00 -7.04 -10.21
N THR A 196 10.25 -6.24 -10.97
CA THR A 196 8.79 -6.42 -11.11
C THR A 196 8.41 -7.81 -11.63
N GLY A 197 9.16 -8.33 -12.60
CA GLY A 197 8.88 -9.63 -13.20
C GLY A 197 9.16 -10.81 -12.26
N ILE A 198 10.17 -10.70 -11.40
CA ILE A 198 10.53 -11.74 -10.43
C ILE A 198 9.70 -11.66 -9.15
N VAL A 199 9.32 -10.46 -8.73
CA VAL A 199 8.44 -10.23 -7.57
C VAL A 199 7.07 -10.89 -7.82
N SER A 200 6.49 -10.70 -9.01
CA SER A 200 5.23 -11.34 -9.40
C SER A 200 5.28 -12.88 -9.38
N LYS A 201 6.45 -13.49 -9.67
CA LYS A 201 6.61 -14.95 -9.74
C LYS A 201 6.97 -15.61 -8.41
N SER A 202 7.51 -14.86 -7.47
CA SER A 202 8.02 -15.37 -6.18
C SER A 202 7.00 -15.22 -5.04
N ASN A 203 5.88 -14.55 -5.27
CA ASN A 203 4.92 -14.14 -4.23
C ASN A 203 5.53 -13.28 -3.09
N CYS A 204 6.79 -12.84 -3.23
CA CYS A 204 7.44 -11.91 -2.31
C CYS A 204 6.80 -10.52 -2.40
N ILE A 205 6.63 -9.86 -1.27
CA ILE A 205 6.30 -8.43 -1.19
C ILE A 205 7.60 -7.64 -1.11
N VAL A 206 7.73 -6.59 -1.91
CA VAL A 206 8.88 -5.66 -1.80
C VAL A 206 8.34 -4.28 -1.46
N ILE A 207 8.67 -3.81 -0.26
CA ILE A 207 8.29 -2.50 0.27
C ILE A 207 9.46 -1.55 0.10
N PHE A 208 9.25 -0.46 -0.64
CA PHE A 208 10.17 0.67 -0.67
C PHE A 208 9.69 1.75 0.28
N ILE A 209 10.52 2.11 1.25
CA ILE A 209 10.30 3.31 2.07
C ILE A 209 10.87 4.50 1.30
N ASN A 210 10.13 5.60 1.27
CA ASN A 210 10.54 6.80 0.54
C ASN A 210 10.27 8.07 1.34
N GLN A 211 11.03 9.11 1.03
CA GLN A 211 10.91 10.42 1.65
C GLN A 211 10.24 11.40 0.69
N LEU A 212 9.58 12.41 1.25
CA LEU A 212 9.09 13.56 0.51
C LEU A 212 10.21 14.58 0.28
N ARG A 213 10.13 15.29 -0.85
CA ARG A 213 10.96 16.43 -1.25
C ARG A 213 10.07 17.44 -1.95
N ASP A 214 10.41 18.71 -1.85
CA ASP A 214 9.70 19.76 -2.59
C ASP A 214 10.31 19.99 -3.96
N LYS A 215 9.45 20.12 -4.98
CA LYS A 215 9.85 20.60 -6.29
C LYS A 215 9.91 22.11 -6.28
N ILE A 216 11.10 22.64 -6.53
CA ILE A 216 11.30 24.09 -6.72
C ILE A 216 10.55 24.54 -7.98
N GLY A 217 9.84 25.67 -7.89
CA GLY A 217 9.20 26.33 -9.02
C GLY A 217 7.76 25.89 -9.33
N VAL A 218 7.11 25.12 -8.45
CA VAL A 218 5.67 24.82 -8.56
C VAL A 218 4.87 25.97 -7.95
N MET A 219 4.12 26.70 -8.76
CA MET A 219 3.24 27.80 -8.32
C MET A 219 1.77 27.38 -8.13
N PHE A 220 1.36 26.24 -8.70
CA PHE A 220 0.01 25.69 -8.59
C PHE A 220 0.05 24.18 -8.32
N GLY A 221 -0.81 23.70 -7.41
CA GLY A 221 -0.88 22.31 -6.96
C GLY A 221 0.15 21.97 -5.86
N SER A 222 0.23 20.69 -5.49
CA SER A 222 1.17 20.24 -4.46
C SER A 222 2.62 20.22 -4.97
N PRO A 223 3.57 20.87 -4.27
CA PRO A 223 4.98 20.84 -4.63
C PRO A 223 5.65 19.50 -4.27
N GLU A 224 4.99 18.66 -3.49
CA GLU A 224 5.61 17.46 -2.91
C GLU A 224 5.89 16.37 -3.97
N THR A 225 7.03 15.72 -3.81
CA THR A 225 7.45 14.62 -4.66
C THR A 225 8.27 13.59 -3.91
N THR A 226 8.39 12.40 -4.48
CA THR A 226 9.17 11.31 -3.89
C THR A 226 10.51 11.16 -4.59
N THR A 227 11.53 10.68 -3.87
CA THR A 227 12.88 10.47 -4.44
C THR A 227 12.93 9.25 -5.38
N GLY A 228 14.02 9.10 -6.14
CA GLY A 228 14.18 7.97 -7.07
C GLY A 228 13.47 8.10 -8.43
N GLY A 229 12.99 9.29 -8.77
CA GLY A 229 12.30 9.55 -10.04
C GLY A 229 10.86 9.02 -10.09
N ARG A 230 10.33 8.79 -11.30
CA ARG A 230 8.91 8.41 -11.48
C ARG A 230 8.66 6.90 -11.52
N ALA A 231 9.70 6.09 -11.69
CA ALA A 231 9.56 4.66 -11.96
C ALA A 231 8.77 3.94 -10.85
N LEU A 232 9.13 4.15 -9.58
CA LEU A 232 8.47 3.52 -8.45
C LEU A 232 6.96 3.82 -8.41
N LYS A 233 6.57 5.07 -8.73
CA LYS A 233 5.14 5.45 -8.80
C LYS A 233 4.35 4.61 -9.79
N PHE A 234 4.95 4.16 -10.89
CA PHE A 234 4.28 3.33 -11.90
C PHE A 234 4.30 1.84 -11.54
N TYR A 235 5.44 1.34 -11.07
CA TYR A 235 5.64 -0.06 -10.73
C TYR A 235 4.94 -0.49 -9.44
N ALA A 236 4.86 0.38 -8.44
CA ALA A 236 4.14 0.11 -7.20
C ALA A 236 2.67 -0.23 -7.49
N SER A 237 2.18 -1.31 -6.88
CA SER A 237 0.76 -1.69 -6.91
C SER A 237 -0.06 -0.96 -5.86
N VAL A 238 0.56 -0.73 -4.70
CA VAL A 238 -0.01 0.07 -3.62
C VAL A 238 0.98 1.19 -3.27
N ARG A 239 0.47 2.40 -3.05
CA ARG A 239 1.25 3.53 -2.52
C ARG A 239 0.53 4.07 -1.30
N LEU A 240 1.26 4.19 -0.20
CA LEU A 240 0.77 4.65 1.10
C LEU A 240 1.43 5.99 1.45
N ASP A 241 0.62 7.03 1.65
CA ASP A 241 1.06 8.34 2.16
C ASP A 241 0.83 8.37 3.67
N VAL A 242 1.92 8.34 4.44
CA VAL A 242 1.91 8.25 5.90
C VAL A 242 2.22 9.62 6.49
N ARG A 243 1.27 10.19 7.24
CA ARG A 243 1.40 11.50 7.88
C ARG A 243 1.08 11.44 9.36
N LYS A 244 1.82 12.21 10.14
CA LYS A 244 1.49 12.51 11.53
C LYS A 244 0.39 13.56 11.55
N VAL A 245 -0.71 13.28 12.24
CA VAL A 245 -1.85 14.21 12.40
C VAL A 245 -1.65 15.00 13.69
N GLU A 246 -1.61 14.29 14.82
CA GLU A 246 -1.53 14.92 16.14
C GLU A 246 -0.58 14.19 17.09
N GLN A 247 -0.21 14.88 18.15
CA GLN A 247 0.63 14.38 19.23
C GLN A 247 -0.24 13.88 20.38
N ILE A 248 0.01 12.65 20.84
CA ILE A 248 -0.71 12.04 21.95
C ILE A 248 0.07 12.34 23.24
N LYS A 249 -0.57 13.06 24.17
CA LYS A 249 0.03 13.45 25.45
C LYS A 249 -0.74 12.89 26.63
N GLN A 250 -0.04 12.40 27.65
CA GLN A 250 -0.62 11.97 28.91
C GLN A 250 0.18 12.58 30.07
N GLY A 251 -0.49 13.30 30.97
CA GLY A 251 0.18 13.97 32.10
C GLY A 251 1.19 15.04 31.68
N GLY A 252 1.13 15.55 30.45
CA GLY A 252 2.09 16.51 29.88
C GLY A 252 3.25 15.88 29.12
N GLU A 253 3.45 14.56 29.22
CA GLU A 253 4.47 13.82 28.46
C GLU A 253 3.94 13.38 27.11
N LEU A 254 4.78 13.46 26.08
CA LEU A 254 4.47 12.98 24.73
C LEU A 254 4.69 11.46 24.67
N ILE A 255 3.59 10.70 24.53
CA ILE A 255 3.61 9.23 24.61
C ILE A 255 3.39 8.55 23.25
N GLY A 256 3.02 9.31 22.22
CA GLY A 256 2.79 8.78 20.89
C GLY A 256 2.30 9.83 19.90
N THR A 257 1.87 9.38 18.74
CA THR A 257 1.33 10.21 17.67
C THR A 257 0.16 9.53 17.01
N LYS A 258 -0.89 10.28 16.69
CA LYS A 258 -1.92 9.80 15.77
C LYS A 258 -1.41 9.94 14.35
N THR A 259 -1.48 8.86 13.60
CA THR A 259 -0.96 8.74 12.24
C THR A 259 -2.11 8.44 11.30
N ARG A 260 -2.16 9.16 10.17
CA ARG A 260 -3.08 8.93 9.07
C ARG A 260 -2.31 8.33 7.90
N ILE A 261 -2.88 7.29 7.29
CA ILE A 261 -2.37 6.68 6.07
C ILE A 261 -3.41 6.78 4.98
N LYS A 262 -3.07 7.45 3.86
CA LYS A 262 -3.90 7.50 2.66
C LYS A 262 -3.41 6.51 1.62
N VAL A 263 -4.31 5.68 1.10
CA VAL A 263 -4.01 4.74 0.01
C VAL A 263 -4.07 5.47 -1.33
N VAL A 264 -3.04 6.27 -1.64
CA VAL A 264 -3.03 7.13 -2.85
C VAL A 264 -2.97 6.36 -4.18
N LYS A 265 -2.63 5.07 -4.12
CA LYS A 265 -2.70 4.17 -5.27
C LYS A 265 -3.02 2.77 -4.79
N ASN A 266 -3.94 2.11 -5.48
CA ASN A 266 -4.30 0.72 -5.25
C ASN A 266 -4.66 0.05 -6.59
N LYS A 267 -3.93 -1.01 -6.98
CA LYS A 267 -4.19 -1.79 -8.20
C LYS A 267 -4.99 -3.07 -7.94
N VAL A 268 -5.36 -3.35 -6.69
CA VAL A 268 -6.05 -4.60 -6.31
C VAL A 268 -7.44 -4.34 -5.70
N ALA A 269 -7.72 -3.10 -5.32
CA ALA A 269 -9.01 -2.62 -4.81
C ALA A 269 -9.13 -1.11 -5.07
N PRO A 270 -10.30 -0.49 -4.83
CA PRO A 270 -10.47 0.96 -4.96
C PRO A 270 -9.45 1.76 -4.13
N PRO A 271 -8.78 2.78 -4.70
CA PRO A 271 -7.84 3.64 -3.99
C PRO A 271 -8.56 4.73 -3.16
N PHE A 272 -7.76 5.61 -2.55
CA PHE A 272 -8.13 6.86 -1.86
C PHE A 272 -8.81 6.74 -0.50
N LYS A 273 -9.02 5.51 -0.02
CA LYS A 273 -9.39 5.29 1.37
C LYS A 273 -8.25 5.66 2.32
N GLU A 274 -8.63 5.97 3.55
CA GLU A 274 -7.73 6.39 4.61
C GLU A 274 -7.91 5.51 5.85
N ALA A 275 -6.85 5.41 6.64
CA ALA A 275 -6.88 4.78 7.95
C ALA A 275 -6.16 5.68 8.95
N GLU A 276 -6.73 5.80 10.15
CA GLU A 276 -6.10 6.51 11.27
C GLU A 276 -5.89 5.56 12.44
N PHE A 277 -4.73 5.66 13.07
CA PHE A 277 -4.39 4.89 14.26
C PHE A 277 -3.28 5.56 15.06
N ASP A 278 -3.16 5.16 16.33
CA ASP A 278 -2.12 5.66 17.21
C ASP A 278 -0.84 4.83 17.05
N ILE A 279 0.29 5.52 16.89
CA ILE A 279 1.63 4.96 17.06
C ILE A 279 2.14 5.38 18.44
N MET A 280 2.22 4.44 19.36
CA MET A 280 2.70 4.66 20.73
C MET A 280 4.22 4.45 20.78
N TYR A 281 4.94 5.38 21.40
CA TYR A 281 6.40 5.30 21.46
C TYR A 281 6.86 4.07 22.22
N GLY A 282 7.76 3.29 21.59
CA GLY A 282 8.28 2.04 22.14
C GLY A 282 7.33 0.84 22.08
N LEU A 283 6.10 1.00 21.60
CA LEU A 283 5.09 -0.08 21.49
C LEU A 283 4.59 -0.29 20.05
N GLY A 284 4.69 0.73 19.18
CA GLY A 284 4.21 0.67 17.81
C GLY A 284 2.72 0.98 17.67
N ILE A 285 2.08 0.42 16.65
CA ILE A 285 0.66 0.62 16.33
C ILE A 285 -0.21 0.05 17.45
N SER A 286 -1.10 0.87 17.99
CA SER A 286 -2.01 0.50 19.06
C SER A 286 -3.26 -0.21 18.53
N LYS A 287 -3.17 -1.53 18.34
CA LYS A 287 -4.28 -2.38 17.86
C LYS A 287 -5.57 -2.22 18.68
N ALA A 288 -5.49 -2.22 20.00
CA ALA A 288 -6.68 -2.07 20.86
C ALA A 288 -7.35 -0.69 20.73
N GLY A 289 -6.56 0.36 20.53
CA GLY A 289 -7.08 1.71 20.28
C GLY A 289 -7.82 1.78 18.94
N GLU A 290 -7.24 1.18 17.91
CA GLU A 290 -7.84 1.10 16.58
C GLU A 290 -9.13 0.28 16.56
N ILE A 291 -9.15 -0.88 17.24
CA ILE A 291 -10.37 -1.70 17.40
C ILE A 291 -11.47 -0.91 18.13
N LEU A 292 -11.12 -0.15 19.16
CA LEU A 292 -12.07 0.69 19.88
C LEU A 292 -12.69 1.75 18.96
N ASP A 293 -11.84 2.49 18.23
CA ASP A 293 -12.28 3.59 17.37
C ASP A 293 -13.13 3.07 16.19
N LEU A 294 -12.70 1.98 15.54
CA LEU A 294 -13.47 1.32 14.49
C LEU A 294 -14.74 0.65 15.02
N GLY A 295 -14.70 0.13 16.25
CA GLY A 295 -15.86 -0.45 16.91
C GLY A 295 -16.95 0.59 17.16
N VAL A 296 -16.57 1.81 17.52
CA VAL A 296 -17.51 2.93 17.63
C VAL A 296 -18.02 3.37 16.27
N ALA A 297 -17.12 3.56 15.29
CA ALA A 297 -17.50 3.99 13.94
C ALA A 297 -18.42 3.00 13.22
N SER A 298 -18.37 1.72 13.59
CA SER A 298 -19.19 0.67 13.00
C SER A 298 -20.38 0.25 13.87
N ASP A 299 -20.74 1.00 14.92
CA ASP A 299 -21.82 0.66 15.86
C ASP A 299 -21.70 -0.76 16.48
N VAL A 300 -20.48 -1.25 16.68
CA VAL A 300 -20.20 -2.47 17.44
C VAL A 300 -20.00 -2.13 18.92
N ILE A 301 -19.41 -0.97 19.19
CA ILE A 301 -19.23 -0.41 20.54
C ILE A 301 -20.09 0.86 20.63
N GLU A 302 -20.94 0.93 21.64
CA GLU A 302 -21.79 2.10 21.88
C GLU A 302 -21.02 3.17 22.67
N LYS A 303 -21.10 4.43 22.22
CA LYS A 303 -20.52 5.58 22.94
C LYS A 303 -21.64 6.49 23.47
N GLY A 304 -21.89 6.42 24.78
CA GLY A 304 -22.84 7.26 25.50
C GLY A 304 -22.13 8.38 26.27
N GLY A 305 -21.92 9.53 25.62
CA GLY A 305 -21.15 10.63 26.19
C GLY A 305 -19.69 10.22 26.41
N ALA A 306 -19.26 10.17 27.68
CA ALA A 306 -17.92 9.69 28.05
C ALA A 306 -17.83 8.18 28.28
N TRP A 307 -18.94 7.44 28.23
CA TRP A 307 -18.96 6.00 28.50
C TRP A 307 -18.95 5.18 27.21
N TYR A 308 -18.17 4.10 27.23
CA TYR A 308 -18.14 3.09 26.17
C TYR A 308 -18.81 1.81 26.69
N SER A 309 -19.63 1.19 25.86
CA SER A 309 -20.35 -0.04 26.18
C SER A 309 -20.24 -1.06 25.05
N TYR A 310 -20.14 -2.34 25.40
CA TYR A 310 -20.15 -3.46 24.46
C TYR A 310 -21.20 -4.48 24.90
N GLU A 311 -22.11 -4.87 24.01
CA GLU A 311 -23.24 -5.78 24.29
C GLU A 311 -24.05 -5.37 25.54
N GLY A 312 -24.28 -4.06 25.71
CA GLY A 312 -25.01 -3.48 26.85
C GLY A 312 -24.21 -3.35 28.16
N ASN A 313 -22.98 -3.86 28.22
CA ASN A 313 -22.11 -3.75 29.40
C ASN A 313 -21.15 -2.57 29.26
N LYS A 314 -21.00 -1.78 30.32
CA LYS A 314 -20.03 -0.66 30.35
C LYS A 314 -18.61 -1.22 30.40
N ILE A 315 -17.80 -0.89 29.40
CA ILE A 315 -16.41 -1.35 29.28
C ILE A 315 -15.39 -0.30 29.76
N GLY A 316 -15.76 0.98 29.78
CA GLY A 316 -14.89 2.02 30.32
C GLY A 316 -15.46 3.43 30.22
N GLN A 317 -14.99 4.31 31.09
CA GLN A 317 -15.23 5.76 31.01
C GLN A 317 -14.01 6.45 30.40
N GLY A 318 -14.17 7.05 29.23
CA GLY A 318 -13.08 7.63 28.44
C GLY A 318 -12.32 6.59 27.61
N ARG A 319 -11.73 7.05 26.50
CA ARG A 319 -11.05 6.22 25.50
C ARG A 319 -9.95 5.34 26.10
N GLU A 320 -9.10 5.90 26.95
CA GLU A 320 -7.96 5.17 27.54
C GLU A 320 -8.40 4.01 28.45
N ASN A 321 -9.47 4.18 29.24
CA ASN A 321 -9.97 3.12 30.10
C ASN A 321 -10.63 2.00 29.28
N ALA A 322 -11.38 2.35 28.23
CA ALA A 322 -11.99 1.37 27.34
C ALA A 322 -10.92 0.60 26.53
N LYS A 323 -9.88 1.28 26.06
CA LYS A 323 -8.71 0.67 25.42
C LYS A 323 -8.01 -0.30 26.37
N LYS A 324 -7.79 0.10 27.62
CA LYS A 324 -7.21 -0.77 28.65
C LYS A 324 -8.07 -2.02 28.90
N PHE A 325 -9.39 -1.86 28.96
CA PHE A 325 -10.30 -3.00 29.08
C PHE A 325 -10.14 -4.01 27.94
N LEU A 326 -10.03 -3.55 26.68
CA LEU A 326 -9.79 -4.44 25.53
C LEU A 326 -8.42 -5.12 25.59
N LEU A 327 -7.40 -4.44 26.09
CA LEU A 327 -6.07 -5.04 26.31
C LEU A 327 -6.11 -6.12 27.40
N ASP A 328 -6.85 -5.88 28.48
CA ASP A 328 -6.97 -6.79 29.61
C ASP A 328 -7.91 -7.99 29.30
N ASN A 329 -8.71 -7.92 28.23
CA ASN A 329 -9.66 -8.98 27.80
C ASN A 329 -9.47 -9.33 26.30
N PRO A 330 -8.43 -10.11 25.95
CA PRO A 330 -8.10 -10.44 24.55
C PRO A 330 -9.21 -11.17 23.79
N ASP A 331 -9.98 -12.01 24.47
CA ASP A 331 -11.12 -12.75 23.91
C ASP A 331 -12.24 -11.82 23.45
N ILE A 332 -12.55 -10.78 24.24
CA ILE A 332 -13.50 -9.74 23.84
C ILE A 332 -12.93 -8.91 22.68
N CYS A 333 -11.65 -8.56 22.75
CA CYS A 333 -10.97 -7.80 21.71
C CYS A 333 -11.03 -8.51 20.34
N GLU A 334 -10.75 -9.81 20.31
CA GLU A 334 -10.86 -10.64 19.10
C GLU A 334 -12.30 -10.74 18.58
N LYS A 335 -13.29 -10.88 19.49
CA LYS A 335 -14.71 -10.92 19.13
C LYS A 335 -15.16 -9.61 18.48
N VAL A 336 -14.77 -8.47 19.05
CA VAL A 336 -15.05 -7.14 18.49
C VAL A 336 -14.37 -6.97 17.13
N GLU A 337 -13.09 -7.34 17.01
CA GLU A 337 -12.37 -7.29 15.72
C GLU A 337 -13.09 -8.13 14.65
N ALA A 338 -13.54 -9.35 14.97
CA ALA A 338 -14.25 -10.20 14.04
C ALA A 338 -15.57 -9.58 13.56
N GLN A 339 -16.35 -9.00 14.49
CA GLN A 339 -17.61 -8.30 14.17
C GLN A 339 -17.37 -7.08 13.29
N ILE A 340 -16.30 -6.31 13.54
CA ILE A 340 -15.91 -5.18 12.70
C ILE A 340 -15.59 -5.68 11.28
N ARG A 341 -14.73 -6.71 11.15
CA ARG A 341 -14.36 -7.28 9.84
C ARG A 341 -15.57 -7.80 9.08
N GLU A 342 -16.53 -8.42 9.76
CA GLU A 342 -17.77 -8.90 9.16
C GLU A 342 -18.64 -7.75 8.62
N LYS A 343 -18.88 -6.70 9.42
CA LYS A 343 -19.63 -5.51 8.98
C LYS A 343 -18.99 -4.87 7.74
N PHE A 344 -17.66 -4.72 7.73
CA PHE A 344 -16.96 -4.14 6.58
C PHE A 344 -16.96 -5.03 5.33
N LYS A 345 -16.91 -6.36 5.48
CA LYS A 345 -17.10 -7.28 4.35
C LYS A 345 -18.49 -7.16 3.74
N LEU A 346 -19.52 -7.16 4.58
CA LEU A 346 -20.92 -7.02 4.14
C LEU A 346 -21.17 -5.69 3.44
N ALA A 347 -20.63 -4.58 3.97
CA ALA A 347 -20.72 -3.26 3.34
C ALA A 347 -20.04 -3.24 1.96
N SER A 348 -18.88 -3.90 1.82
CA SER A 348 -18.17 -4.00 0.55
C SER A 348 -18.89 -4.88 -0.48
N GLU A 349 -19.62 -5.91 -0.06
CA GLU A 349 -20.38 -6.80 -0.96
C GLU A 349 -21.70 -6.17 -1.43
N ASN A 350 -22.34 -5.36 -0.58
CA ASN A 350 -23.59 -4.69 -0.90
C ASN A 350 -23.43 -3.40 -1.71
N GLY A 351 -22.20 -2.95 -1.98
CA GLY A 351 -21.93 -1.70 -2.70
C GLY A 351 -22.35 -0.44 -1.93
N GLU A 352 -22.54 -0.54 -0.62
CA GLU A 352 -22.80 0.60 0.24
C GLU A 352 -21.51 1.42 0.40
N LYS A 353 -21.63 2.74 0.54
CA LYS A 353 -20.47 3.58 0.89
C LYS A 353 -19.86 2.98 2.16
N LEU A 354 -18.60 2.57 2.06
CA LEU A 354 -17.81 2.20 3.24
C LEU A 354 -17.84 3.40 4.17
N ILE A 355 -18.21 3.16 5.44
CA ILE A 355 -18.34 4.19 6.46
C ILE A 355 -17.10 5.06 6.41
N GLU A 356 -17.25 6.31 5.95
CA GLU A 356 -16.21 7.32 6.03
C GLU A 356 -15.96 7.54 7.52
N TYR A 357 -14.73 7.28 7.94
CA TYR A 357 -14.27 7.69 9.24
C TYR A 357 -14.28 9.22 9.24
N ASP A 358 -15.32 9.79 9.83
CA ASP A 358 -15.37 11.22 10.12
C ASP A 358 -14.70 11.41 11.49
N PRO A 359 -13.49 11.99 11.55
CA PRO A 359 -12.83 12.20 12.82
C PRO A 359 -13.72 13.06 13.71
N ILE A 360 -13.84 12.67 14.99
CA ILE A 360 -14.41 13.56 15.99
C ILE A 360 -13.43 14.73 16.12
N ASP A 361 -13.87 15.88 15.60
CA ASP A 361 -13.24 17.21 15.57
C ASP A 361 -12.09 17.41 14.55
N GLY A 362 -12.38 18.08 13.43
CA GLY A 362 -11.37 18.74 12.56
C GLY A 362 -11.78 18.92 11.09
N GLU A 363 -12.11 20.16 10.73
CA GLU A 363 -12.42 20.82 9.43
C GLU A 363 -12.30 20.05 8.10
N GLU A 364 -13.33 20.22 7.25
CA GLU A 364 -13.47 19.75 5.87
C GLU A 364 -12.44 20.39 4.93
N ASP A 365 -11.60 19.58 4.27
CA ASP A 365 -10.84 19.99 3.10
C ASP A 365 -11.67 19.69 1.83
N GLU A 366 -11.88 20.69 0.97
CA GLU A 366 -12.67 20.59 -0.26
C GLU A 366 -12.14 19.49 -1.22
N GLU A 367 -13.04 18.58 -1.63
CA GLU A 367 -12.78 17.55 -2.63
C GLU A 367 -12.63 18.14 -4.04
N PHE A 368 -11.57 17.71 -4.74
CA PHE A 368 -11.32 18.02 -6.15
C PHE A 368 -12.14 17.10 -7.08
N ASP A 369 -13.05 17.68 -7.88
CA ASP A 369 -14.07 16.96 -8.67
C ASP A 369 -13.61 16.40 -10.03
N GLY A 370 -12.34 16.55 -10.38
CA GLY A 370 -11.78 15.97 -11.61
C GLY A 370 -12.25 16.62 -12.91
N SER A 371 -12.84 17.81 -12.87
CA SER A 371 -13.12 18.59 -14.07
C SER A 371 -11.84 19.24 -14.64
N PRO A 372 -11.62 19.23 -15.98
CA PRO A 372 -10.54 20.00 -16.59
C PRO A 372 -10.82 21.51 -16.48
N ILE A 373 -9.85 22.28 -16.00
CA ILE A 373 -9.93 23.74 -15.94
C ILE A 373 -9.88 24.29 -17.37
N GLU A 374 -10.96 24.95 -17.80
CA GLU A 374 -10.97 25.74 -19.04
C GLU A 374 -10.20 27.05 -18.80
N GLU A 375 -9.15 27.31 -19.60
CA GLU A 375 -8.40 28.56 -19.55
C GLU A 375 -9.26 29.72 -20.09
N GLU A 376 -9.81 30.55 -19.20
CA GLU A 376 -10.33 31.87 -19.60
C GLU A 376 -9.19 32.89 -19.69
N ASN A 377 -9.00 33.40 -20.91
CA ASN A 377 -8.12 34.52 -21.23
C ASN A 377 -8.49 35.78 -20.43
N ALA A 378 -7.54 36.31 -19.66
CA ALA A 378 -7.65 37.66 -19.10
C ALA A 378 -6.34 38.45 -19.33
N ASN A 379 -6.17 38.95 -20.56
CA ASN A 379 -5.29 40.10 -20.81
C ASN A 379 -6.10 41.37 -20.57
N GLY A 380 -5.72 42.15 -19.56
CA GLY A 380 -6.23 43.51 -19.42
C GLY A 380 -6.01 44.14 -18.05
N VAL A 381 -4.77 44.56 -17.75
CA VAL A 381 -4.55 45.64 -16.78
C VAL A 381 -3.58 46.63 -17.39
N VAL A 382 -4.11 47.81 -17.68
CA VAL A 382 -3.40 49.03 -18.09
C VAL A 382 -2.78 49.63 -16.82
N LEU A 383 -1.49 49.95 -16.88
CA LEU A 383 -0.79 50.73 -15.86
C LEU A 383 -0.99 52.21 -16.17
N GLU A 384 -1.62 52.96 -15.26
CA GLU A 384 -1.55 54.42 -15.22
C GLU A 384 -0.34 54.83 -14.36
N GLU A 385 0.55 55.62 -14.95
CA GLU A 385 1.62 56.35 -14.25
C GLU A 385 1.03 57.61 -13.62
N GLU A 386 1.41 57.92 -12.37
CA GLU A 386 1.40 59.28 -11.84
C GLU A 386 2.73 59.57 -11.11
N ASP A 387 3.45 60.53 -11.71
CA ASP A 387 4.43 61.53 -11.24
C ASP A 387 5.61 61.18 -10.31
#